data_AF-A0A179H2V0-F1
#
_entry.id   AF-A0A179H2V0-F1
#
_cell.length_a   1.000
_cell.length_b   1.000
_cell.length_c   1.000
_cell.angle_alpha   90.00
_cell.angle_beta   90.00
_cell.angle_gamma   90.00
#
_symmetry.space_group_name_H-M   'P 1'
#
loop_
_entity.id
_entity.type
_entity.pdbx_description
1 polymer ?
#
loop_
_entity_poly.entity_id
_entity_poly.type
_entity_poly.pdbx_seq_one_letter_code
_entity_poly.pdbx_strand_id
1 'polypeptide(L)'
;MARTDQDFVDGLALDIFSPSNRTLVVTNNTSPLPGTFVTSSSGEGFVSLSRYSWIVKFNETADDLIAKIELPYDPALLKMHGVDVSNTYVGTLARDRKSWVISESQRNVHVTENKTRIIKMTSLDGEYMLLGRKSEDIANIFVQYGQGPTRTVNVTAGAGIQEAEYIDGLRFSIKSAKPFMMNVDIPFGVNETALPAGTIPLNSFTWVVNTTAASDTEVAAERNLYEKVSRQTA
;
A
#
# COMPACT_ATOMS: atom_id res chain seq x y z
N MET A 1 -1.89 19.03 27.66
CA MET A 1 -2.30 18.37 26.41
C MET A 1 -3.32 19.26 25.73
N ALA A 2 -2.96 19.81 24.57
CA ALA A 2 -3.83 20.64 23.75
C ALA A 2 -4.43 19.76 22.64
N ARG A 3 -5.72 19.94 22.34
CA ARG A 3 -6.38 19.33 21.18
C ARG A 3 -6.56 20.38 20.09
N THR A 4 -6.16 20.06 18.88
CA THR A 4 -6.44 20.83 17.67
C THR A 4 -7.37 19.99 16.80
N ASP A 5 -8.60 20.45 16.64
CA ASP A 5 -9.60 19.85 15.76
C ASP A 5 -9.92 20.90 14.68
N GLN A 6 -9.48 20.66 13.45
CA GLN A 6 -9.48 21.65 12.38
C GLN A 6 -9.99 21.05 11.08
N ASP A 7 -11.13 21.55 10.62
CA ASP A 7 -11.64 21.33 9.27
C ASP A 7 -11.21 22.47 8.33
N PHE A 8 -10.83 22.12 7.12
CA PHE A 8 -10.46 23.04 6.05
C PHE A 8 -11.60 23.15 5.03
N VAL A 9 -11.64 24.27 4.30
CA VAL A 9 -12.71 24.58 3.32
C VAL A 9 -12.84 23.52 2.24
N ASP A 10 -11.73 22.86 1.89
CA ASP A 10 -11.68 21.83 0.88
C ASP A 10 -11.99 20.43 1.40
N GLY A 11 -12.35 20.28 2.68
CA GLY A 11 -12.77 19.04 3.31
C GLY A 11 -11.65 18.23 3.97
N LEU A 12 -10.38 18.68 3.90
CA LEU A 12 -9.32 18.16 4.76
C LEU A 12 -9.73 18.36 6.23
N ALA A 13 -9.51 17.34 7.07
CA ALA A 13 -9.68 17.46 8.51
C ALA A 13 -8.46 16.91 9.27
N LEU A 14 -8.06 17.62 10.32
CA LEU A 14 -6.96 17.24 11.22
C LEU A 14 -7.49 17.18 12.64
N ASP A 15 -7.22 16.08 13.34
CA ASP A 15 -7.49 15.95 14.78
C ASP A 15 -6.20 15.51 15.48
N ILE A 16 -5.71 16.37 16.37
CA ILE A 16 -4.36 16.31 16.91
C ILE A 16 -4.42 16.51 18.42
N PHE A 17 -3.86 15.57 19.16
CA PHE A 17 -3.53 15.74 20.57
C PHE A 17 -2.02 15.93 20.69
N SER A 18 -1.61 17.05 21.27
CA SER A 18 -0.20 17.39 21.46
C SER A 18 0.11 17.67 22.93
N PRO A 19 1.28 17.24 23.45
CA PRO A 19 1.69 17.56 24.81
C PRO A 19 2.02 19.05 25.01
N SER A 20 2.44 19.75 23.94
CA SER A 20 2.78 21.18 23.93
C SER A 20 1.96 21.97 22.90
N ASN A 21 1.98 23.30 23.00
CA ASN A 21 1.38 24.15 21.97
C ASN A 21 2.32 24.24 20.77
N ARG A 22 1.83 23.81 19.60
CA ARG A 22 2.59 23.81 18.35
C ARG A 22 1.82 24.59 17.28
N THR A 23 2.53 25.10 16.29
CA THR A 23 1.92 25.76 15.13
C THR A 23 2.17 24.91 13.91
N LEU A 24 1.12 24.71 13.10
CA LEU A 24 1.23 24.03 11.82
C LEU A 24 0.73 24.93 10.70
N VAL A 25 1.25 24.69 9.51
CA VAL A 25 0.80 25.30 8.26
C VAL A 25 0.39 24.18 7.32
N VAL A 26 -0.75 24.35 6.67
CA VAL A 26 -1.21 23.48 5.58
C VAL A 26 -1.16 24.26 4.28
N THR A 27 -0.53 23.69 3.26
CA THR A 27 -0.46 24.24 1.91
C THR A 27 -0.81 23.18 0.87
N ASN A 28 -1.27 23.60 -0.31
CA ASN A 28 -1.59 22.68 -1.39
C ASN A 28 -0.46 22.65 -2.43
N ASN A 29 -0.04 21.45 -2.83
CA ASN A 29 0.83 21.25 -3.99
C ASN A 29 -0.02 20.84 -5.20
N THR A 30 -0.10 21.73 -6.19
CA THR A 30 -0.91 21.57 -7.41
C THR A 30 -0.23 20.72 -8.48
N SER A 31 0.99 20.23 -8.24
CA SER A 31 1.72 19.31 -9.12
C SER A 31 2.32 18.16 -8.29
N PRO A 32 1.47 17.33 -7.66
CA PRO A 32 1.93 16.20 -6.84
C PRO A 32 2.54 15.09 -7.69
N LEU A 33 3.31 14.21 -7.05
CA LEU A 33 3.74 12.95 -7.65
C LEU A 33 2.49 12.17 -8.15
N PRO A 34 2.47 11.60 -9.37
CA PRO A 34 1.35 10.79 -9.82
C PRO A 34 1.06 9.63 -8.88
N GLY A 35 -0.23 9.31 -8.67
CA GLY A 35 -0.68 8.22 -7.81
C GLY A 35 -0.47 6.82 -8.38
N THR A 36 0.33 6.66 -9.42
CA THR A 36 0.58 5.37 -10.09
C THR A 36 1.62 4.53 -9.38
N PHE A 37 2.49 5.15 -8.57
CA PHE A 37 3.57 4.44 -7.89
C PHE A 37 3.37 4.49 -6.37
N VAL A 38 2.90 3.37 -5.83
CA VAL A 38 2.58 3.18 -4.42
C VAL A 38 3.42 2.04 -3.85
N THR A 39 3.96 2.25 -2.66
CA THR A 39 4.78 1.31 -1.89
C THR A 39 4.07 0.95 -0.58
N SER A 40 4.45 -0.17 0.05
CA SER A 40 3.79 -0.69 1.26
C SER A 40 2.31 -1.08 1.04
N SER A 41 2.00 -1.54 -0.17
CA SER A 41 0.67 -2.02 -0.59
C SER A 41 0.74 -3.48 -1.00
N SER A 42 -0.30 -4.26 -0.74
CA SER A 42 -0.38 -5.70 -1.03
C SER A 42 -0.66 -6.09 -2.49
N GLY A 43 -0.59 -5.17 -3.44
CA GLY A 43 -0.77 -5.39 -4.88
C GLY A 43 -1.66 -4.35 -5.55
N GLU A 44 -1.86 -4.53 -6.86
CA GLU A 44 -2.72 -3.73 -7.76
C GLU A 44 -2.26 -2.29 -8.08
N GLY A 45 -2.76 -1.77 -9.20
CA GLY A 45 -2.49 -0.41 -9.64
C GLY A 45 -3.24 0.64 -8.82
N PHE A 46 -2.64 1.82 -8.67
CA PHE A 46 -3.26 2.96 -8.00
C PHE A 46 -3.51 4.14 -8.94
N VAL A 47 -4.44 5.00 -8.56
CA VAL A 47 -4.70 6.29 -9.21
C VAL A 47 -4.84 7.40 -8.18
N SER A 48 -4.48 8.62 -8.57
CA SER A 48 -4.79 9.83 -7.80
C SER A 48 -6.29 10.11 -7.85
N LEU A 49 -6.87 10.44 -6.70
CA LEU A 49 -8.28 10.84 -6.55
C LEU A 49 -8.44 12.29 -6.08
N SER A 50 -7.34 13.03 -5.93
CA SER A 50 -7.33 14.46 -5.68
C SER A 50 -6.52 15.19 -6.74
N ARG A 51 -6.87 16.46 -7.01
CA ARG A 51 -6.18 17.30 -8.01
C ARG A 51 -4.87 17.89 -7.50
N TYR A 52 -4.67 17.86 -6.19
CA TYR A 52 -3.50 18.36 -5.48
C TYR A 52 -3.26 17.45 -4.27
N SER A 53 -2.09 17.60 -3.66
CA SER A 53 -1.77 17.02 -2.36
C SER A 53 -1.71 18.12 -1.29
N TRP A 54 -1.88 17.72 -0.03
CA TRP A 54 -1.78 18.60 1.14
C TRP A 54 -0.40 18.43 1.78
N ILE A 55 0.32 19.53 1.94
CA ILE A 55 1.57 19.58 2.70
C ILE A 55 1.24 20.14 4.07
N VAL A 56 1.39 19.30 5.10
CA VAL A 56 1.28 19.70 6.51
C VAL A 56 2.70 19.87 7.05
N LYS A 57 2.96 21.02 7.66
CA LYS A 57 4.27 21.35 8.23
C LYS A 57 4.14 22.02 9.58
N PHE A 58 4.74 21.44 10.61
CA PHE A 58 4.90 22.03 11.93
C PHE A 58 6.08 23.02 11.95
N ASN A 59 6.01 23.98 12.87
CA ASN A 59 7.11 24.92 13.13
C ASN A 59 8.33 24.26 13.80
N GLU A 60 8.14 23.09 14.40
CA GLU A 60 9.15 22.27 15.07
C GLU A 60 8.83 20.79 14.86
N THR A 61 9.81 19.90 15.06
CA THR A 61 9.61 18.45 14.97
C THR A 61 8.55 17.99 15.98
N ALA A 62 7.53 17.29 15.48
CA ALA A 62 6.39 16.83 16.26
C ALA A 62 6.14 15.32 16.06
N ASP A 63 6.95 14.50 16.73
CA ASP A 63 6.89 13.02 16.66
C ASP A 63 6.23 12.37 17.89
N ASP A 64 5.59 13.18 18.73
CA ASP A 64 4.94 12.83 20.00
C ASP A 64 3.43 13.10 19.99
N LEU A 65 2.83 13.10 18.81
CA LEU A 65 1.41 13.38 18.64
C LEU A 65 0.55 12.11 18.84
N ILE A 66 -0.73 12.32 19.13
CA ILE A 66 -1.77 11.37 18.74
C ILE A 66 -2.60 12.10 17.69
N ALA A 67 -2.49 11.68 16.45
CA ALA A 67 -3.09 12.39 15.33
C ALA A 67 -3.87 11.50 14.38
N LYS A 68 -4.81 12.13 13.68
CA LYS A 68 -5.47 11.59 12.50
C LYS A 68 -5.53 12.68 11.42
N ILE A 69 -5.45 12.24 10.17
CA ILE A 69 -5.71 13.06 8.98
C ILE A 69 -6.83 12.43 8.18
N GLU A 70 -7.79 13.22 7.73
CA GLU A 70 -8.92 12.78 6.92
C GLU A 70 -8.94 13.58 5.61
N LEU A 71 -8.93 12.87 4.48
CA LEU A 71 -9.03 13.46 3.15
C LEU A 71 -10.41 13.16 2.56
N PRO A 72 -11.06 14.16 1.95
CA PRO A 72 -12.36 13.97 1.32
C PRO A 72 -12.21 13.26 -0.03
N TYR A 73 -13.14 12.37 -0.35
CA TYR A 73 -13.28 11.77 -1.68
C TYR A 73 -14.57 12.21 -2.36
N ASP A 74 -14.56 12.23 -3.70
CA ASP A 74 -15.74 12.48 -4.52
C ASP A 74 -16.27 11.13 -5.07
N PRO A 75 -17.46 10.67 -4.66
CA PRO A 75 -18.06 9.43 -5.17
C PRO A 75 -18.22 9.40 -6.70
N ALA A 76 -18.43 10.54 -7.35
CA ALA A 76 -18.53 10.60 -8.81
C ALA A 76 -17.16 10.35 -9.47
N LEU A 77 -16.09 10.90 -8.89
CA LEU A 77 -14.72 10.66 -9.33
C LEU A 77 -14.30 9.21 -9.10
N LEU A 78 -14.67 8.61 -7.97
CA LEU A 78 -14.46 7.18 -7.70
C LEU A 78 -15.08 6.32 -8.79
N LYS A 79 -16.35 6.56 -9.09
CA LYS A 79 -17.09 5.84 -10.14
C LYS A 79 -16.46 6.01 -11.52
N MET A 80 -16.02 7.23 -11.85
CA MET A 80 -15.32 7.52 -13.11
C MET A 80 -14.03 6.72 -13.27
N HIS A 81 -13.31 6.48 -12.17
CA HIS A 81 -12.06 5.72 -12.16
C HIS A 81 -12.25 4.22 -11.91
N GLY A 82 -13.48 3.75 -11.68
CA GLY A 82 -13.76 2.36 -11.33
C GLY A 82 -13.17 1.94 -9.99
N VAL A 83 -13.06 2.87 -9.04
CA VAL A 83 -12.52 2.62 -7.70
C VAL A 83 -13.68 2.46 -6.73
N ASP A 84 -13.68 1.37 -5.96
CA ASP A 84 -14.62 1.20 -4.86
C ASP A 84 -14.26 2.14 -3.69
N VAL A 85 -15.27 2.62 -2.98
CA VAL A 85 -15.08 3.47 -1.81
C VAL A 85 -14.23 2.79 -0.73
N SER A 86 -14.38 1.48 -0.56
CA SER A 86 -13.58 0.66 0.36
C SER A 86 -12.11 0.55 -0.06
N ASN A 87 -11.76 0.96 -1.28
CA ASN A 87 -10.42 0.91 -1.87
C ASN A 87 -9.77 2.29 -1.98
N THR A 88 -10.24 3.26 -1.19
CA THR A 88 -9.59 4.56 -1.02
C THR A 88 -8.51 4.50 0.06
N TYR A 89 -7.45 5.28 -0.11
CA TYR A 89 -6.31 5.36 0.79
C TYR A 89 -5.81 6.81 0.89
N VAL A 90 -5.27 7.19 2.03
CA VAL A 90 -4.42 8.37 2.14
C VAL A 90 -2.99 7.90 1.91
N GLY A 91 -2.35 8.41 0.85
CA GLY A 91 -0.94 8.20 0.59
C GLY A 91 -0.09 9.29 1.24
N THR A 92 1.01 8.91 1.88
CA THR A 92 2.04 9.82 2.38
C THR A 92 3.23 9.80 1.43
N LEU A 93 3.72 10.95 0.99
CA LEU A 93 4.88 11.00 0.10
C LEU A 93 6.11 10.37 0.80
N ALA A 94 6.74 9.41 0.14
CA ALA A 94 7.95 8.79 0.65
C ALA A 94 9.07 9.82 0.83
N ARG A 95 10.02 9.55 1.74
CA ARG A 95 11.16 10.45 2.01
C ARG A 95 12.02 10.73 0.78
N ASP A 96 12.13 9.76 -0.13
CA ASP A 96 12.84 9.91 -1.40
C ASP A 96 12.02 10.63 -2.49
N ARG A 97 10.74 10.91 -2.22
CA ARG A 97 9.75 11.55 -3.08
C ARG A 97 9.48 10.82 -4.39
N LYS A 98 9.73 9.51 -4.43
CA LYS A 98 9.54 8.69 -5.64
C LYS A 98 8.28 7.85 -5.61
N SER A 99 7.67 7.68 -4.44
CA SER A 99 6.43 6.92 -4.26
C SER A 99 5.51 7.55 -3.23
N TRP A 100 4.26 7.12 -3.26
CA TRP A 100 3.36 7.24 -2.13
C TRP A 100 3.44 5.99 -1.26
N VAL A 101 3.42 6.17 0.04
CA VAL A 101 3.34 5.10 1.04
C VAL A 101 1.92 5.07 1.56
N ILE A 102 1.28 3.91 1.53
CA ILE A 102 -0.01 3.70 2.18
C ILE A 102 0.15 2.82 3.42
N SER A 103 -0.83 2.90 4.33
CA SER A 103 -0.89 2.03 5.50
C SER A 103 -2.25 1.37 5.57
N GLU A 104 -2.31 0.07 5.29
CA GLU A 104 -3.56 -0.68 5.32
C GLU A 104 -4.08 -0.86 6.75
N SER A 105 -3.17 -1.01 7.73
CA SER A 105 -3.50 -1.25 9.15
C SER A 105 -3.95 0.00 9.92
N GLN A 106 -3.59 1.18 9.42
CA GLN A 106 -4.00 2.48 9.99
C GLN A 106 -5.10 3.16 9.18
N ARG A 107 -5.54 2.53 8.08
CA ARG A 107 -6.60 3.05 7.23
C ARG A 107 -7.96 2.92 7.90
N ASN A 108 -8.80 3.93 7.72
CA ASN A 108 -10.23 3.81 7.90
C ASN A 108 -10.98 4.62 6.83
N VAL A 109 -12.13 4.11 6.37
CA VAL A 109 -12.99 4.79 5.39
C VAL A 109 -14.30 5.14 6.08
N HIS A 110 -14.65 6.42 6.07
CA HIS A 110 -15.90 6.93 6.63
C HIS A 110 -16.90 7.21 5.51
N VAL A 111 -17.75 6.22 5.23
CA VAL A 111 -18.67 6.24 4.09
C VAL A 111 -19.68 7.38 4.18
N THR A 112 -20.22 7.66 5.37
CA THR A 112 -21.26 8.67 5.56
C THR A 112 -20.77 10.10 5.33
N GLU A 113 -19.48 10.37 5.55
CA GLU A 113 -18.90 11.73 5.42
C GLU A 113 -18.05 11.88 4.15
N ASN A 114 -17.99 10.85 3.32
CA ASN A 114 -17.11 10.81 2.15
C ASN A 114 -15.63 11.11 2.48
N LYS A 115 -15.10 10.51 3.55
CA LYS A 115 -13.71 10.72 4.00
C LYS A 115 -12.91 9.42 4.11
N THR A 116 -11.62 9.50 3.80
CA THR A 116 -10.62 8.44 4.02
C THR A 116 -9.55 8.94 4.96
N ARG A 117 -9.12 8.13 5.93
CA ARG A 117 -8.23 8.60 7.01
C ARG A 117 -7.11 7.64 7.36
N ILE A 118 -6.03 8.23 7.87
CA ILE A 118 -4.98 7.53 8.63
C ILE A 118 -5.20 7.88 10.10
N ILE A 119 -5.26 6.86 10.95
CA ILE A 119 -5.34 7.01 12.40
C ILE A 119 -4.02 6.55 13.05
N LYS A 120 -3.89 6.77 14.37
CA LYS A 120 -2.71 6.33 15.16
C LYS A 120 -1.41 6.94 14.64
N MET A 121 -1.45 8.17 14.16
CA MET A 121 -0.27 8.88 13.70
C MET A 121 0.44 9.52 14.90
N THR A 122 1.77 9.42 14.92
CA THR A 122 2.61 10.09 15.92
C THR A 122 3.25 11.37 15.41
N SER A 123 3.17 11.61 14.10
CA SER A 123 3.61 12.81 13.41
C SER A 123 2.67 13.09 12.24
N LEU A 124 2.54 14.37 11.88
CA LEU A 124 1.74 14.83 10.75
C LEU A 124 2.57 15.64 9.75
N ASP A 125 3.88 15.79 9.96
CA ASP A 125 4.75 16.43 8.97
C ASP A 125 4.81 15.55 7.72
N GLY A 126 4.41 16.09 6.58
CA GLY A 126 4.41 15.34 5.34
C GLY A 126 3.56 15.94 4.23
N GLU A 127 3.59 15.25 3.10
CA GLU A 127 2.71 15.51 1.96
C GLU A 127 1.76 14.34 1.79
N TYR A 128 0.46 14.63 1.66
CA TYR A 128 -0.63 13.66 1.68
C TYR A 128 -1.48 13.78 0.43
N MET A 129 -1.88 12.66 -0.16
CA MET A 129 -2.74 12.63 -1.34
C MET A 129 -3.80 11.53 -1.20
N LEU A 130 -4.99 11.77 -1.73
CA LEU A 130 -6.01 10.73 -1.82
C LEU A 130 -5.69 9.80 -3.00
N LEU A 131 -5.65 8.51 -2.72
CA LEU A 131 -5.33 7.44 -3.67
C LEU A 131 -6.46 6.42 -3.72
N GLY A 132 -6.65 5.82 -4.89
CA GLY A 132 -7.59 4.72 -5.11
C GLY A 132 -6.87 3.49 -5.64
N ARG A 133 -7.03 2.35 -4.96
CA ARG A 133 -6.58 1.04 -5.48
C ARG A 133 -7.59 0.57 -6.53
N LYS A 134 -7.11 0.24 -7.72
CA LYS A 134 -7.92 -0.41 -8.76
C LYS A 134 -7.91 -1.91 -8.52
N SER A 135 -8.99 -2.45 -8.00
CA SER A 135 -9.10 -3.87 -7.68
C SER A 135 -10.52 -4.33 -7.94
N GLU A 136 -10.67 -5.50 -8.57
CA GLU A 136 -11.98 -6.15 -8.70
C GLU A 136 -12.46 -6.73 -7.36
N ASP A 137 -11.52 -7.07 -6.47
CA ASP A 137 -11.83 -7.48 -5.10
C ASP A 137 -11.85 -6.25 -4.17
N ILE A 138 -12.99 -6.03 -3.52
CA ILE A 138 -13.26 -4.91 -2.61
C ILE A 138 -13.12 -5.29 -1.13
N ALA A 139 -12.98 -6.58 -0.83
CA ALA A 139 -12.96 -7.14 0.52
C ALA A 139 -11.61 -7.78 0.86
N ASN A 140 -10.85 -8.23 -0.13
CA ASN A 140 -9.57 -8.86 0.09
C ASN A 140 -8.40 -7.96 -0.34
N ILE A 141 -7.51 -7.73 0.62
CA ILE A 141 -6.23 -7.08 0.36
C ILE A 141 -5.20 -8.07 -0.19
N PHE A 142 -5.30 -9.35 0.17
CA PHE A 142 -4.35 -10.39 -0.23
C PHE A 142 -4.69 -11.01 -1.57
N VAL A 143 -3.65 -11.32 -2.33
CA VAL A 143 -3.72 -12.00 -3.61
C VAL A 143 -4.03 -13.49 -3.39
N GLN A 144 -5.01 -13.99 -4.13
CA GLN A 144 -5.32 -15.42 -4.15
C GLN A 144 -4.40 -16.16 -5.11
N TYR A 145 -4.09 -17.42 -4.81
CA TYR A 145 -3.38 -18.30 -5.76
C TYR A 145 -4.28 -18.70 -6.94
N GLY A 146 -3.68 -18.94 -8.10
CA GLY A 146 -4.37 -19.40 -9.30
C GLY A 146 -4.41 -18.41 -10.45
N GLN A 147 -5.31 -18.66 -11.39
CA GLN A 147 -5.58 -17.84 -12.57
C GLN A 147 -6.89 -17.03 -12.39
N GLY A 148 -6.94 -15.83 -12.97
CA GLY A 148 -8.12 -14.96 -13.00
C GLY A 148 -7.83 -13.54 -12.49
N PRO A 149 -8.77 -12.59 -12.69
CA PRO A 149 -8.54 -11.17 -12.36
C PRO A 149 -8.16 -10.93 -10.89
N THR A 150 -8.87 -11.55 -9.94
CA THR A 150 -8.60 -11.40 -8.49
C THR A 150 -7.39 -12.20 -7.98
N ARG A 151 -6.69 -12.91 -8.88
CA ARG A 151 -5.51 -13.74 -8.62
C ARG A 151 -4.27 -13.24 -9.37
N THR A 152 -4.44 -12.16 -10.13
CA THR A 152 -3.40 -11.58 -10.99
C THR A 152 -2.94 -10.27 -10.40
N VAL A 153 -1.64 -10.18 -10.13
CA VAL A 153 -0.96 -8.96 -9.74
C VAL A 153 -0.63 -8.14 -10.98
N ASN A 154 -1.13 -6.91 -11.02
CA ASN A 154 -0.73 -5.92 -12.01
C ASN A 154 0.53 -5.18 -11.55
N VAL A 155 1.69 -5.59 -12.05
CA VAL A 155 2.96 -4.92 -11.75
C VAL A 155 3.12 -3.72 -12.66
N THR A 156 3.16 -2.54 -12.06
CA THR A 156 3.43 -1.27 -12.75
C THR A 156 4.95 -1.12 -13.01
N ALA A 157 5.35 -0.45 -14.10
CA ALA A 157 6.76 -0.08 -14.24
C ALA A 157 7.11 1.03 -13.24
N GLY A 158 8.32 1.01 -12.67
CA GLY A 158 8.73 2.06 -11.76
C GLY A 158 10.12 1.90 -11.17
N ALA A 159 10.62 2.97 -10.55
CA ALA A 159 11.94 2.99 -9.94
C ALA A 159 11.99 2.30 -8.56
N GLY A 160 10.85 2.10 -7.90
CA GLY A 160 10.78 1.47 -6.58
C GLY A 160 10.31 0.01 -6.61
N ILE A 161 10.02 -0.50 -5.42
CA ILE A 161 9.58 -1.88 -5.19
C ILE A 161 8.05 -1.90 -5.04
N GLN A 162 7.39 -2.79 -5.76
CA GLN A 162 6.00 -3.16 -5.50
C GLN A 162 5.95 -4.43 -4.67
N GLU A 163 4.97 -4.50 -3.77
CA GLU A 163 4.74 -5.69 -2.98
C GLU A 163 3.45 -6.37 -3.45
N ALA A 164 3.46 -7.69 -3.43
CA ALA A 164 2.26 -8.51 -3.60
C ALA A 164 2.25 -9.55 -2.48
N GLU A 165 1.23 -9.49 -1.63
CA GLU A 165 1.10 -10.42 -0.50
C GLU A 165 -0.03 -11.40 -0.76
N TYR A 166 0.31 -12.68 -0.71
CA TYR A 166 -0.63 -13.78 -0.88
C TYR A 166 -1.28 -14.17 0.45
N ILE A 167 -2.39 -14.88 0.35
CA ILE A 167 -3.27 -15.24 1.48
C ILE A 167 -2.60 -16.02 2.62
N ASP A 168 -1.45 -16.64 2.36
CA ASP A 168 -0.66 -17.39 3.34
C ASP A 168 0.51 -16.57 3.93
N GLY A 169 0.57 -15.27 3.58
CA GLY A 169 1.62 -14.34 3.99
C GLY A 169 2.89 -14.40 3.14
N LEU A 170 2.92 -15.18 2.05
CA LEU A 170 4.03 -15.09 1.09
C LEU A 170 4.01 -13.71 0.43
N ARG A 171 5.14 -12.99 0.48
CA ARG A 171 5.27 -11.67 -0.10
C ARG A 171 6.32 -11.65 -1.21
N PHE A 172 5.93 -11.14 -2.37
CA PHE A 172 6.86 -10.85 -3.45
C PHE A 172 7.26 -9.38 -3.41
N SER A 173 8.55 -9.11 -3.57
CA SER A 173 9.11 -7.77 -3.73
C SER A 173 9.59 -7.61 -5.16
N ILE A 174 8.86 -6.81 -5.94
CA ILE A 174 8.98 -6.77 -7.39
C ILE A 174 9.53 -5.42 -7.81
N LYS A 175 10.65 -5.42 -8.53
CA LYS A 175 11.23 -4.23 -9.14
C LYS A 175 11.30 -4.44 -10.65
N SER A 176 10.57 -3.64 -11.41
CA SER A 176 10.50 -3.80 -12.86
C SER A 176 10.53 -2.47 -13.60
N ALA A 177 11.30 -2.45 -14.70
CA ALA A 177 11.34 -1.34 -15.63
C ALA A 177 10.16 -1.34 -16.63
N LYS A 178 9.41 -2.43 -16.74
CA LYS A 178 8.28 -2.60 -17.67
C LYS A 178 7.04 -3.12 -16.93
N PRO A 179 5.83 -2.69 -17.33
CA PRO A 179 4.62 -3.23 -16.72
C PRO A 179 4.42 -4.68 -17.18
N PHE A 180 3.95 -5.53 -16.27
CA PHE A 180 3.56 -6.91 -16.58
C PHE A 180 2.51 -7.42 -15.59
N MET A 181 1.85 -8.50 -15.97
CA MET A 181 0.95 -9.25 -15.09
C MET A 181 1.68 -10.48 -14.54
N MET A 182 1.45 -10.76 -13.26
CA MET A 182 1.98 -11.91 -12.54
C MET A 182 0.86 -12.66 -11.83
N ASN A 183 0.90 -13.98 -11.82
CA ASN A 183 0.07 -14.78 -10.94
C ASN A 183 0.86 -15.99 -10.44
N VAL A 184 0.41 -16.62 -9.36
CA VAL A 184 1.12 -17.73 -8.72
C VAL A 184 0.20 -18.92 -8.58
N ASP A 185 0.61 -20.06 -9.13
CA ASP A 185 -0.06 -21.34 -8.98
C ASP A 185 0.63 -22.19 -7.91
N ILE A 186 -0.14 -22.95 -7.14
CA ILE A 186 0.37 -23.96 -6.20
C ILE A 186 -0.08 -25.34 -6.67
N PRO A 187 0.65 -25.97 -7.61
CA PRO A 187 0.36 -27.35 -7.99
C PRO A 187 0.60 -28.31 -6.82
N PHE A 188 -0.16 -29.40 -6.81
CA PHE A 188 0.12 -30.52 -5.92
C PHE A 188 1.36 -31.27 -6.42
N GLY A 189 2.31 -31.52 -5.51
CA GLY A 189 3.58 -32.15 -5.83
C GLY A 189 4.66 -31.16 -6.28
N VAL A 190 5.91 -31.63 -6.25
CA VAL A 190 7.05 -30.89 -6.80
C VAL A 190 7.48 -31.59 -8.07
N ASN A 191 7.69 -30.83 -9.14
CA ASN A 191 8.25 -31.38 -10.36
C ASN A 191 9.73 -31.71 -10.14
N GLU A 192 10.04 -32.98 -9.93
CA GLU A 192 11.41 -33.45 -9.66
C GLU A 192 12.39 -33.11 -10.79
N THR A 193 11.93 -33.00 -12.04
CA THR A 193 12.80 -32.62 -13.16
C THR A 193 13.15 -31.12 -13.16
N ALA A 194 12.43 -30.30 -12.38
CA ALA A 194 12.72 -28.88 -12.22
C ALA A 194 13.71 -28.60 -11.08
N LEU A 195 14.07 -29.63 -10.30
CA LEU A 195 14.99 -29.51 -9.18
C LEU A 195 16.45 -29.69 -9.66
N PRO A 196 17.41 -28.92 -9.11
CA PRO A 196 18.83 -29.17 -9.35
C PRO A 196 19.22 -30.60 -8.96
N ALA A 197 20.12 -31.21 -9.73
CA ALA A 197 20.57 -32.58 -9.47
C ALA A 197 21.10 -32.74 -8.03
N GLY A 198 20.67 -33.82 -7.36
CA GLY A 198 21.07 -34.12 -5.97
C GLY A 198 20.29 -33.37 -4.89
N THR A 199 19.23 -32.64 -5.25
CA THR A 199 18.34 -32.00 -4.27
C THR A 199 17.07 -32.83 -4.06
N ILE A 200 16.50 -32.74 -2.86
CA ILE A 200 15.20 -33.31 -2.51
C ILE A 200 14.27 -32.17 -2.07
N PRO A 201 12.98 -32.20 -2.44
CA PRO A 201 12.05 -31.17 -2.02
C PRO A 201 11.77 -31.28 -0.52
N LEU A 202 11.78 -30.14 0.18
CA LEU A 202 11.41 -30.06 1.60
C LEU A 202 9.89 -30.04 1.81
N ASN A 203 9.12 -29.59 0.80
CA ASN A 203 7.68 -29.45 0.85
C ASN A 203 7.02 -30.28 -0.27
N SER A 204 5.75 -30.63 -0.09
CA SER A 204 4.93 -31.36 -1.07
C SER A 204 4.27 -30.46 -2.13
N PHE A 205 4.61 -29.18 -2.16
CA PHE A 205 4.09 -28.18 -3.08
C PHE A 205 5.17 -27.17 -3.45
N THR A 206 4.99 -26.51 -4.59
CA THR A 206 5.85 -25.43 -5.08
C THR A 206 5.00 -24.23 -5.47
N TRP A 207 5.61 -23.04 -5.49
CA TRP A 207 4.98 -21.85 -6.05
C TRP A 207 5.50 -21.67 -7.47
N VAL A 208 4.60 -21.75 -8.45
CA VAL A 208 4.92 -21.49 -9.85
C VAL A 208 4.52 -20.06 -10.16
N VAL A 209 5.52 -19.20 -10.30
CA VAL A 209 5.32 -17.80 -10.69
C VAL A 209 5.17 -17.74 -12.21
N ASN A 210 3.98 -17.36 -12.68
CA ASN A 210 3.73 -17.10 -14.09
C ASN A 210 3.76 -15.58 -14.33
N THR A 211 4.48 -15.14 -15.35
CA THR A 211 4.55 -13.72 -15.71
C THR A 211 4.36 -13.52 -17.20
N THR A 212 3.79 -12.38 -17.58
CA THR A 212 3.76 -11.91 -18.98
C THR A 212 5.03 -11.12 -19.36
N ALA A 213 5.99 -11.03 -18.44
CA ALA A 213 7.20 -10.25 -18.64
C ALA A 213 8.17 -10.97 -19.59
N ALA A 214 8.98 -10.19 -20.32
CA ALA A 214 10.12 -10.74 -21.03
C ALA A 214 11.19 -11.20 -20.01
N SER A 215 12.08 -12.10 -20.43
CA SER A 215 13.13 -12.76 -19.62
C SER A 215 14.03 -11.84 -18.79
N ASP A 216 14.05 -10.53 -19.08
CA ASP A 216 14.98 -9.57 -18.50
C ASP A 216 14.40 -8.86 -17.25
N THR A 217 13.38 -9.45 -16.61
CA THR A 217 12.68 -8.87 -15.45
C THR A 217 13.16 -9.53 -14.16
N GLU A 218 13.70 -8.74 -13.23
CA GLU A 218 14.11 -9.23 -11.90
C GLU A 218 12.89 -9.33 -10.97
N VAL A 219 12.51 -10.54 -10.60
CA VAL A 219 11.48 -10.81 -9.59
C VAL A 219 12.16 -11.48 -8.39
N ALA A 220 12.11 -10.81 -7.24
CA ALA A 220 12.59 -11.36 -5.98
C ALA A 220 11.41 -11.79 -5.10
N ALA A 221 11.54 -12.94 -4.45
CA ALA A 221 10.56 -13.46 -3.50
C ALA A 221 11.20 -13.58 -2.13
N GLU A 222 10.58 -13.01 -1.11
CA GLU A 222 11.04 -13.13 0.27
C GLU A 222 9.91 -13.72 1.12
N ARG A 223 10.21 -14.78 1.87
CA ARG A 223 9.29 -15.34 2.85
C ARG A 223 9.78 -14.96 4.24
N ASN A 224 9.06 -14.06 4.92
CA ASN A 224 9.29 -13.78 6.32
C ASN A 224 8.80 -14.96 7.16
N LEU A 225 9.66 -15.97 7.36
CA LEU A 225 9.41 -17.05 8.32
C LEU A 225 9.60 -16.47 9.74
N TYR A 226 8.53 -15.95 10.34
CA TYR A 226 8.47 -15.75 11.79
C TYR A 226 8.32 -17.10 12.50
N GLU A 227 9.31 -17.98 12.40
CA GLU A 227 9.37 -19.16 13.25
C GLU A 227 10.10 -18.79 14.54
N LYS A 228 9.34 -18.41 15.58
CA LYS A 228 9.84 -18.43 16.95
C LYS A 228 10.11 -19.88 17.33
N VAL A 229 11.31 -20.36 17.08
CA VAL A 229 11.78 -21.62 17.66
C VAL A 229 12.09 -21.34 19.14
N SER A 230 11.12 -21.61 20.02
CA SER A 230 11.40 -21.75 21.44
C SER A 230 12.18 -23.04 21.64
N ARG A 231 13.44 -22.96 22.05
CA ARG A 231 14.14 -24.11 22.64
C ARG A 231 13.43 -24.49 23.93
N GLN A 232 12.70 -25.61 23.93
CA GLN A 232 12.47 -26.36 25.16
C GLN A 232 13.73 -27.17 25.43
N THR A 233 14.51 -26.75 26.43
CA THR A 233 15.49 -27.60 27.08
C THR A 233 14.76 -28.50 28.07
N ALA A 234 14.92 -29.80 27.91
CA ALA A 234 14.78 -30.75 29.01
C ALA A 234 16.03 -30.67 29.90
#